data_AF-A0A4Q5XPA3-F1
#
_entry.id   AF-A0A4Q5XPA3-F1
#
_cell.length_a   1.000
_cell.length_b   1.000
_cell.length_c   1.000
_cell.angle_alpha   90.00
_cell.angle_beta   90.00
_cell.angle_gamma   90.00
#
_symmetry.space_group_name_H-M   'P 1'
#
loop_
_entity.id
_entity.type
_entity.pdbx_description
1 polymer ?
#
loop_
_entity_poly.entity_id
_entity_poly.type
_entity_poly.pdbx_seq_one_letter_code
_entity_poly.pdbx_strand_id
1 'polypeptide(L)'
;MMIRLHRSPSSSMARLIGQPDLCSVSNWTSRENQLHNRSSRATEQLVALCKWLEMRMTKLIAGTTISLDGFTADAKGSPAALYADFAELQQSEAMQHAYRTTGAVIMGRRSFDMAEDPDSYAEDYEFRTPLIIVTAKPPAKHPKEGNGVSIIFATSGVADAVRQAKQAAGDRDVTCVGGGMLIQSLLRESLVDELQIDIAPVILGSGLRLFENVDQRKLKLTSATSLAGGRTSLVYEPL
;
A
#
# COMPACT_ATOMS: atom_id res chain seq x y z
N MET A 1 -12.54 81.83 5.25
CA MET A 1 -13.95 81.41 5.05
C MET A 1 -14.26 80.44 6.19
N MET A 2 -14.58 80.95 7.39
CA MET A 2 -15.95 81.23 7.89
C MET A 2 -16.84 79.97 7.83
N ILE A 3 -17.55 79.49 8.85
CA ILE A 3 -18.05 80.03 10.15
C ILE A 3 -18.70 78.80 10.87
N ARG A 4 -18.35 78.48 12.14
CA ARG A 4 -19.17 78.64 13.39
C ARG A 4 -20.40 77.69 13.51
N LEU A 5 -20.88 77.19 14.67
CA LEU A 5 -20.64 77.43 16.11
C LEU A 5 -21.43 76.38 16.96
N HIS A 6 -20.82 75.95 18.07
CA HIS A 6 -21.35 75.82 19.45
C HIS A 6 -22.73 75.19 19.77
N ARG A 7 -22.79 74.33 20.79
CA ARG A 7 -22.98 74.66 22.24
C ARG A 7 -23.09 73.38 23.10
N SER A 8 -22.37 73.35 24.22
CA SER A 8 -22.75 72.66 25.48
C SER A 8 -23.57 73.64 26.34
N PRO A 9 -24.40 73.24 27.34
CA PRO A 9 -23.86 72.85 28.66
C PRO A 9 -24.68 71.87 29.56
N SER A 10 -23.94 71.27 30.50
CA SER A 10 -24.20 71.06 31.95
C SER A 10 -25.30 70.12 32.50
N SER A 11 -24.80 69.17 33.29
CA SER A 11 -25.16 68.78 34.68
C SER A 11 -26.54 68.21 35.01
N SER A 12 -26.57 66.95 35.49
CA SER A 12 -27.04 66.64 36.84
C SER A 12 -26.63 65.20 37.23
N MET A 13 -26.53 65.01 38.54
CA MET A 13 -25.84 63.96 39.28
C MET A 13 -26.91 63.27 40.12
N ALA A 14 -27.14 61.97 39.93
CA ALA A 14 -27.90 61.15 40.88
C ALA A 14 -27.48 59.68 40.80
N ARG A 15 -26.90 59.20 41.91
CA ARG A 15 -26.54 57.81 42.18
C ARG A 15 -27.80 56.94 42.30
N LEU A 16 -27.69 55.67 41.91
CA LEU A 16 -28.33 54.55 42.62
C LEU A 16 -27.62 53.23 42.27
N ILE A 17 -26.67 52.86 43.13
CA ILE A 17 -26.41 51.54 43.73
C ILE A 17 -27.00 50.32 42.97
N GLY A 18 -26.15 49.37 42.54
CA GLY A 18 -26.62 48.03 42.18
C GLY A 18 -25.64 47.09 41.46
N GLN A 19 -24.82 46.39 42.24
CA GLN A 19 -24.29 45.03 42.02
C GLN A 19 -23.13 44.75 41.01
N PRO A 20 -22.22 43.81 41.37
CA PRO A 20 -21.14 43.34 40.51
C PRO A 20 -21.64 42.26 39.56
N ASP A 21 -21.56 42.50 38.25
CA ASP A 21 -21.81 41.44 37.26
C ASP A 21 -20.67 40.42 37.31
N LEU A 22 -21.04 39.26 37.86
CA LEU A 22 -20.30 38.02 37.81
C LEU A 22 -20.00 37.65 36.35
N CYS A 23 -18.72 37.41 36.05
CA CYS A 23 -18.33 36.58 34.93
C CYS A 23 -19.14 35.28 34.96
N SER A 24 -20.09 35.12 34.04
CA SER A 24 -20.91 33.92 33.96
C SER A 24 -20.03 32.73 33.58
N VAL A 25 -19.90 31.78 34.50
CA VAL A 25 -19.19 30.50 34.36
C VAL A 25 -19.69 29.68 33.14
N SER A 26 -20.87 30.00 32.60
CA SER A 26 -21.48 29.36 31.42
C SER A 26 -20.82 29.70 30.07
N ASN A 27 -20.02 30.77 29.97
CA ASN A 27 -19.33 31.13 28.72
C ASN A 27 -17.92 30.52 28.59
N TRP A 28 -17.37 29.99 29.70
CA TRP A 28 -16.05 29.35 29.71
C TRP A 28 -16.10 27.91 29.21
N THR A 29 -17.09 27.14 29.67
CA THR A 29 -17.28 25.73 29.27
C THR A 29 -17.53 25.56 27.77
N SER A 30 -18.20 26.52 27.12
CA SER A 30 -18.45 26.47 25.67
C SER A 30 -17.18 26.74 24.84
N ARG A 31 -16.31 27.65 25.28
CA ARG A 31 -15.01 27.93 24.64
C ARG A 31 -14.00 26.82 24.90
N GLU A 32 -13.97 26.25 26.10
CA GLU A 32 -13.13 25.09 26.42
C GLU A 32 -13.58 23.86 25.63
N ASN A 33 -14.87 23.58 25.53
CA ASN A 33 -15.37 22.49 24.66
C ASN A 33 -15.05 22.72 23.18
N GLN A 34 -15.12 23.96 22.68
CA GLN A 34 -14.71 24.25 21.30
C GLN A 34 -13.20 24.10 21.08
N LEU A 35 -12.37 24.48 22.06
CA LEU A 35 -10.92 24.30 22.00
C LEU A 35 -10.52 22.83 22.13
N HIS A 36 -11.18 22.06 23.01
CA HIS A 36 -10.97 20.63 23.18
C HIS A 36 -11.44 19.83 21.94
N ASN A 37 -12.55 20.24 21.32
CA ASN A 37 -13.06 19.60 20.11
C ASN A 37 -12.27 20.02 18.85
N ARG A 38 -11.65 21.20 18.85
CA ARG A 38 -10.69 21.61 17.81
C ARG A 38 -9.34 20.90 17.97
N SER A 39 -8.87 20.72 19.20
CA SER A 39 -7.63 19.98 19.47
C SER A 39 -7.80 18.50 19.13
N SER A 40 -8.93 17.87 19.45
CA SER A 40 -9.20 16.47 19.05
C SER A 40 -9.23 16.29 17.54
N ARG A 41 -9.95 17.15 16.80
CA ARG A 41 -10.02 17.09 15.33
C ARG A 41 -8.67 17.37 14.66
N ALA A 42 -7.90 18.32 15.17
CA ALA A 42 -6.56 18.59 14.68
C ALA A 42 -5.60 17.41 14.96
N THR A 43 -5.74 16.76 16.10
CA THR A 43 -4.96 15.55 16.45
C THR A 43 -5.35 14.38 15.56
N GLU A 44 -6.64 14.16 15.30
CA GLU A 44 -7.13 13.15 14.34
C GLU A 44 -6.63 13.42 12.91
N GLN A 45 -6.63 14.68 12.46
CA GLN A 45 -6.11 15.08 11.16
C GLN A 45 -4.60 14.87 11.05
N LEU A 46 -3.83 15.17 12.10
CA LEU A 46 -2.40 14.93 12.14
C LEU A 46 -2.08 13.44 12.19
N VAL A 47 -2.80 12.64 12.97
CA VAL A 47 -2.66 11.17 12.99
C VAL A 47 -3.02 10.59 11.63
N ALA A 48 -4.08 11.08 10.97
CA ALA A 48 -4.44 10.68 9.63
C ALA A 48 -3.38 11.07 8.60
N LEU A 49 -2.78 12.26 8.72
CA LEU A 49 -1.69 12.73 7.86
C LEU A 49 -0.40 11.93 8.08
N CYS A 50 -0.02 11.64 9.33
CA CYS A 50 1.13 10.79 9.66
C CYS A 50 0.93 9.37 9.14
N LYS A 51 -0.22 8.74 9.41
CA LYS A 51 -0.57 7.44 8.82
C LYS A 51 -0.56 7.48 7.29
N TRP A 52 -0.98 8.59 6.69
CA TRP A 52 -0.96 8.77 5.24
C TRP A 52 0.45 8.93 4.69
N LEU A 53 1.35 9.62 5.40
CA LEU A 53 2.77 9.71 5.06
C LEU A 53 3.49 8.37 5.26
N GLU A 54 3.18 7.64 6.33
CA GLU A 54 3.65 6.28 6.59
C GLU A 54 3.19 5.31 5.49
N MET A 55 1.89 5.31 5.14
CA MET A 55 1.37 4.54 3.99
C MET A 55 1.98 4.97 2.65
N ARG A 56 2.47 6.21 2.53
CA ARG A 56 3.23 6.68 1.36
C ARG A 56 4.69 6.22 1.37
N MET A 57 5.23 5.78 2.50
CA MET A 57 6.57 5.19 2.56
C MET A 57 6.57 3.69 2.29
N THR A 58 5.50 2.99 2.64
CA THR A 58 5.29 1.59 2.26
C THR A 58 5.28 1.46 0.74
N LYS A 59 6.31 0.84 0.16
CA LYS A 59 6.37 0.61 -1.27
C LYS A 59 5.51 -0.58 -1.65
N LEU A 60 4.87 -0.51 -2.81
CA LEU A 60 4.40 -1.68 -3.53
C LEU A 60 5.49 -2.14 -4.50
N ILE A 61 6.15 -3.24 -4.14
CA ILE A 61 7.17 -3.89 -4.96
C ILE A 61 6.47 -4.98 -5.77
N ALA A 62 6.37 -4.78 -7.09
CA ALA A 62 5.85 -5.78 -7.99
C ALA A 62 7.00 -6.50 -8.69
N GLY A 63 7.01 -7.82 -8.65
CA GLY A 63 8.06 -8.55 -9.32
C GLY A 63 7.73 -10.00 -9.63
N THR A 64 8.39 -10.52 -10.65
CA THR A 64 8.26 -11.92 -11.05
C THR A 64 9.45 -12.34 -11.91
N THR A 65 9.59 -13.64 -12.13
CA THR A 65 10.51 -14.15 -13.14
C THR A 65 9.83 -14.17 -14.51
N ILE A 66 10.57 -13.77 -15.54
CA ILE A 66 10.21 -13.94 -16.95
C ILE A 66 11.27 -14.76 -17.69
N SER A 67 10.85 -15.40 -18.77
CA SER A 67 11.77 -15.87 -19.81
C SER A 67 12.44 -14.69 -20.52
N LEU A 68 13.54 -14.97 -21.24
CA LEU A 68 14.24 -13.97 -22.04
C LEU A 68 13.32 -13.27 -23.06
N ASP A 69 12.32 -13.98 -23.56
CA ASP A 69 11.32 -13.49 -24.51
C ASP A 69 10.03 -12.93 -23.85
N GLY A 70 10.03 -12.76 -22.52
CA GLY A 70 9.04 -11.94 -21.80
C GLY A 70 7.82 -12.66 -21.24
N PHE A 71 7.87 -13.98 -21.06
CA PHE A 71 6.76 -14.79 -20.58
C PHE A 71 6.93 -15.23 -19.12
N THR A 72 5.86 -15.17 -18.32
CA THR A 72 5.81 -15.63 -16.92
C THR A 72 5.39 -17.09 -16.78
N ALA A 73 4.88 -17.69 -17.86
CA ALA A 73 4.48 -19.09 -17.94
C ALA A 73 4.43 -19.54 -19.39
N ASP A 74 4.60 -20.84 -19.64
CA ASP A 74 4.52 -21.43 -20.97
C ASP A 74 3.09 -21.46 -21.54
N ALA A 75 2.92 -22.01 -22.75
CA ALA A 75 1.61 -22.16 -23.41
C ALA A 75 0.59 -23.00 -22.63
N LYS A 76 1.03 -23.84 -21.69
CA LYS A 76 0.16 -24.62 -20.80
C LYS A 76 -0.14 -23.87 -19.49
N GLY A 77 0.41 -22.68 -19.31
CA GLY A 77 0.30 -21.89 -18.09
C GLY A 77 1.22 -22.36 -16.98
N SER A 78 2.24 -23.16 -17.27
CA SER A 78 3.22 -23.63 -16.30
C SER A 78 4.41 -22.66 -16.18
N PRO A 79 4.80 -22.25 -14.96
CA PRO A 79 6.01 -21.47 -14.74
C PRO A 79 7.27 -22.34 -14.53
N ALA A 80 7.16 -23.67 -14.54
CA ALA A 80 8.20 -24.57 -14.06
C ALA A 80 9.58 -24.35 -14.70
N ALA A 81 9.62 -24.09 -16.01
CA ALA A 81 10.87 -23.84 -16.74
C ALA A 81 11.61 -22.57 -16.27
N LEU A 82 10.90 -21.61 -15.65
CA LEU A 82 11.50 -20.39 -15.10
C LEU A 82 12.14 -20.60 -13.74
N TYR A 83 11.77 -21.67 -13.02
CA TYR A 83 12.12 -21.91 -11.63
C TYR A 83 12.89 -23.22 -11.44
N ALA A 84 13.60 -23.68 -12.47
CA ALA A 84 14.47 -24.87 -12.37
C ALA A 84 15.57 -24.73 -11.30
N ASP A 85 15.94 -23.49 -10.97
CA ASP A 85 16.94 -23.07 -9.99
C ASP A 85 16.31 -22.49 -8.70
N PHE A 86 15.04 -22.80 -8.42
CA PHE A 86 14.29 -22.19 -7.31
C PHE A 86 14.98 -22.30 -5.94
N ALA A 87 15.59 -23.45 -5.64
CA ALA A 87 16.30 -23.64 -4.39
C ALA A 87 17.46 -22.65 -4.20
N GLU A 88 18.19 -22.33 -5.27
CA GLU A 88 19.28 -21.35 -5.23
C GLU A 88 18.74 -19.92 -5.10
N LEU A 89 17.65 -19.61 -5.80
CA LEU A 89 16.98 -18.31 -5.71
C LEU A 89 16.47 -18.00 -4.31
N GLN A 90 15.89 -18.99 -3.64
CA GLN A 90 15.42 -18.83 -2.26
C GLN A 90 16.56 -18.48 -1.29
N GLN A 91 17.79 -18.89 -1.60
CA GLN A 91 18.98 -18.57 -0.80
C GLN A 91 19.66 -17.27 -1.22
N SER A 92 19.22 -16.63 -2.31
CA SER A 92 19.79 -15.36 -2.76
C SER A 92 19.54 -14.25 -1.73
N GLU A 93 20.50 -13.33 -1.60
CA GLU A 93 20.34 -12.20 -0.65
C GLU A 93 19.16 -11.30 -1.04
N ALA A 94 18.82 -11.19 -2.32
CA ALA A 94 17.64 -10.46 -2.77
C ALA A 94 16.34 -11.06 -2.18
N MET A 95 16.19 -12.39 -2.25
CA MET A 95 15.01 -13.06 -1.71
C MET A 95 14.99 -13.05 -0.17
N GLN A 96 16.14 -13.26 0.46
CA GLN A 96 16.28 -13.19 1.91
C GLN A 96 15.98 -11.78 2.44
N HIS A 97 16.38 -10.74 1.70
CA HIS A 97 16.00 -9.36 1.99
C HIS A 97 14.48 -9.18 1.88
N ALA A 98 13.86 -9.64 0.80
CA ALA A 98 12.41 -9.56 0.61
C ALA A 98 11.62 -10.21 1.75
N TYR A 99 12.04 -11.39 2.24
CA TYR A 99 11.39 -12.03 3.39
C TYR A 99 11.45 -11.19 4.66
N ARG A 100 12.55 -10.44 4.88
CA ARG A 100 12.71 -9.59 6.06
C ARG A 100 11.90 -8.30 5.96
N THR A 101 11.85 -7.69 4.79
CA THR A 101 11.26 -6.35 4.58
C THR A 101 9.80 -6.36 4.19
N THR A 102 9.24 -7.51 3.77
CA THR A 102 7.84 -7.62 3.40
C THR A 102 6.92 -7.64 4.61
N GLY A 103 5.99 -6.69 4.66
CA GLY A 103 4.95 -6.54 5.67
C GLY A 103 3.60 -7.11 5.30
N ALA A 104 3.34 -7.26 4.00
CA ALA A 104 2.19 -7.97 3.47
C ALA A 104 2.49 -8.46 2.06
N VAL A 105 1.85 -9.55 1.65
CA VAL A 105 1.88 -10.03 0.27
C VAL A 105 0.56 -9.71 -0.41
N ILE A 106 0.60 -9.26 -1.65
CA ILE A 106 -0.57 -9.18 -2.53
C ILE A 106 -0.40 -10.17 -3.68
N MET A 107 -1.44 -10.95 -3.98
CA MET A 107 -1.39 -11.90 -5.10
C MET A 107 -2.76 -12.08 -5.75
N GLY A 108 -2.75 -12.49 -7.01
CA GLY A 108 -3.96 -12.81 -7.75
C GLY A 108 -4.51 -14.19 -7.38
N ARG A 109 -5.80 -14.40 -7.61
CA ARG A 109 -6.47 -15.70 -7.32
C ARG A 109 -5.76 -16.92 -7.91
N ARG A 110 -5.26 -16.83 -9.15
CA ARG A 110 -4.55 -17.94 -9.80
C ARG A 110 -3.27 -18.35 -9.07
N SER A 111 -2.53 -17.38 -8.53
CA SER A 111 -1.32 -17.66 -7.74
C SER A 111 -1.68 -18.28 -6.40
N PHE A 112 -2.74 -17.75 -5.76
CA PHE A 112 -3.27 -18.34 -4.53
C PHE A 112 -3.67 -19.81 -4.71
N ASP A 113 -4.29 -20.14 -5.84
CA ASP A 113 -4.76 -21.49 -6.20
C ASP A 113 -3.63 -22.44 -6.64
N MET A 114 -2.36 -22.01 -6.66
CA MET A 114 -1.24 -22.91 -6.95
C MET A 114 -0.91 -23.84 -5.78
N ALA A 115 -1.29 -23.45 -4.55
CA ALA A 115 -1.23 -24.35 -3.40
C ALA A 115 -2.31 -25.42 -3.56
N GLU A 116 -1.91 -26.70 -3.48
CA GLU A 116 -2.86 -27.82 -3.54
C GLU A 116 -3.89 -27.76 -2.40
N ASP A 117 -3.44 -27.37 -1.21
CA ASP A 117 -4.28 -27.08 -0.05
C ASP A 117 -4.09 -25.62 0.40
N PRO A 118 -5.13 -24.77 0.31
CA PRO A 118 -5.07 -23.40 0.83
C PRO A 118 -4.77 -23.29 2.32
N ASP A 119 -5.00 -24.34 3.12
CA ASP A 119 -4.65 -24.33 4.54
C ASP A 119 -3.12 -24.37 4.75
N SER A 120 -2.32 -24.78 3.74
CA SER A 120 -0.85 -24.84 3.85
C SER A 120 -0.22 -23.46 4.05
N TYR A 121 -0.86 -22.39 3.57
CA TYR A 121 -0.37 -21.02 3.79
C TYR A 121 -0.20 -20.69 5.27
N ALA A 122 -1.04 -21.25 6.15
CA ALA A 122 -0.94 -21.06 7.59
C ALA A 122 0.19 -21.88 8.24
N GLU A 123 0.72 -22.88 7.55
CA GLU A 123 1.69 -23.83 8.09
C GLU A 123 3.11 -23.42 7.72
N ASP A 124 3.40 -23.24 6.42
CA ASP A 124 4.77 -23.17 5.91
C ASP A 124 5.08 -21.98 4.98
N TYR A 125 4.15 -21.05 4.78
CA TYR A 125 4.37 -19.92 3.87
C TYR A 125 5.57 -19.04 4.29
N GLU A 126 6.48 -18.82 3.36
CA GLU A 126 7.81 -18.28 3.61
C GLU A 126 7.82 -16.84 4.12
N PHE A 127 6.87 -16.01 3.67
CA PHE A 127 6.80 -14.61 4.08
C PHE A 127 6.19 -14.40 5.47
N ARG A 128 5.42 -15.36 6.00
CA ARG A 128 4.80 -15.29 7.35
C ARG A 128 4.12 -13.95 7.64
N THR A 129 3.27 -13.52 6.72
CA THR A 129 2.73 -12.16 6.67
C THR A 129 1.29 -12.17 6.14
N PRO A 130 0.48 -11.11 6.35
CA PRO A 130 -0.86 -11.03 5.75
C PRO A 130 -0.84 -11.18 4.23
N LEU A 131 -1.79 -11.96 3.69
CA LEU A 131 -1.97 -12.21 2.26
C LEU A 131 -3.24 -11.52 1.79
N ILE A 132 -3.10 -10.64 0.81
CA ILE A 132 -4.20 -9.94 0.16
C ILE A 132 -4.43 -10.59 -1.19
N ILE A 133 -5.53 -11.33 -1.30
CA ILE A 133 -5.88 -12.11 -2.48
C ILE A 133 -6.88 -11.32 -3.32
N VAL A 134 -6.45 -10.86 -4.49
CA VAL A 134 -7.30 -10.13 -5.43
C VAL A 134 -8.18 -11.13 -6.18
N THR A 135 -9.49 -11.10 -5.92
CA THR A 135 -10.46 -12.00 -6.54
C THR A 135 -11.86 -11.39 -6.58
N ALA A 136 -12.62 -11.64 -7.64
CA ALA A 136 -14.04 -11.31 -7.67
C ALA A 136 -14.89 -12.31 -6.86
N LYS A 137 -14.39 -13.53 -6.65
CA LYS A 137 -15.11 -14.63 -6.00
C LYS A 137 -14.22 -15.28 -4.93
N PRO A 138 -14.42 -14.95 -3.64
CA PRO A 138 -13.78 -15.65 -2.54
C PRO A 138 -14.18 -17.13 -2.50
N PRO A 139 -13.37 -18.00 -1.87
CA PRO A 139 -13.71 -19.41 -1.70
C PRO A 139 -14.88 -19.53 -0.70
N ALA A 140 -15.67 -20.60 -0.83
CA ALA A 140 -16.81 -20.83 0.07
C ALA A 140 -16.36 -21.10 1.52
N LYS A 141 -15.22 -21.77 1.69
CA LYS A 141 -14.57 -22.00 2.98
C LYS A 141 -13.37 -21.06 3.08
N HIS A 142 -13.29 -20.30 4.16
CA HIS A 142 -12.10 -19.53 4.48
C HIS A 142 -10.94 -20.48 4.84
N PRO A 143 -9.74 -20.32 4.27
CA PRO A 143 -8.59 -21.11 4.66
C PRO A 143 -8.21 -20.83 6.12
N LYS A 144 -7.44 -21.75 6.71
CA LYS A 144 -6.80 -21.52 8.02
C LYS A 144 -5.84 -20.34 7.96
N GLU A 145 -5.65 -19.75 9.12
CA GLU A 145 -4.69 -18.67 9.39
C GLU A 145 -3.81 -19.10 10.57
N GLY A 146 -2.55 -18.68 10.57
CA GLY A 146 -1.55 -19.18 11.51
C GLY A 146 -0.14 -18.77 11.12
N ASN A 147 0.82 -18.92 12.05
CA ASN A 147 2.24 -18.65 11.81
C ASN A 147 2.57 -17.27 11.18
N GLY A 148 1.79 -16.24 11.53
CA GLY A 148 1.95 -14.87 11.01
C GLY A 148 1.17 -14.59 9.72
N VAL A 149 0.48 -15.59 9.17
CA VAL A 149 -0.37 -15.46 7.98
C VAL A 149 -1.82 -15.23 8.39
N SER A 150 -2.38 -14.14 7.87
CA SER A 150 -3.83 -13.90 7.77
C SER A 150 -4.20 -13.71 6.30
N ILE A 151 -5.46 -13.95 5.92
CA ILE A 151 -5.89 -13.95 4.52
C ILE A 151 -7.06 -12.98 4.35
N ILE A 152 -6.91 -12.06 3.40
CA ILE A 152 -7.91 -11.05 3.08
C ILE A 152 -8.27 -11.20 1.60
N PHE A 153 -9.53 -11.54 1.31
CA PHE A 153 -10.02 -11.56 -0.07
C PHE A 153 -10.52 -10.18 -0.50
N ALA A 154 -9.71 -9.48 -1.29
CA ALA A 154 -10.05 -8.17 -1.81
C ALA A 154 -10.90 -8.29 -3.09
N THR A 155 -12.17 -7.89 -3.00
CA THR A 155 -13.18 -8.04 -4.06
C THR A 155 -13.54 -6.73 -4.78
N SER A 156 -13.04 -5.60 -4.28
CA SER A 156 -13.39 -4.25 -4.77
C SER A 156 -12.40 -3.69 -5.81
N GLY A 157 -11.61 -4.55 -6.45
CA GLY A 157 -10.60 -4.16 -7.43
C GLY A 157 -9.20 -3.94 -6.86
N VAL A 158 -8.25 -3.63 -7.74
CA VAL A 158 -6.82 -3.68 -7.41
C VAL A 158 -6.36 -2.48 -6.56
N ALA A 159 -6.88 -1.27 -6.79
CA ALA A 159 -6.57 -0.12 -5.96
C ALA A 159 -6.94 -0.32 -4.48
N ASP A 160 -8.13 -0.89 -4.23
CA ASP A 160 -8.56 -1.20 -2.86
C ASP A 160 -7.72 -2.33 -2.24
N ALA A 161 -7.37 -3.35 -3.04
CA ALA A 161 -6.46 -4.40 -2.59
C ALA A 161 -5.08 -3.85 -2.18
N VAL A 162 -4.51 -2.93 -2.96
CA VAL A 162 -3.24 -2.26 -2.61
C VAL A 162 -3.39 -1.46 -1.33
N ARG A 163 -4.49 -0.71 -1.16
CA ARG A 163 -4.77 0.02 0.09
C ARG A 163 -4.83 -0.92 1.29
N GLN A 164 -5.54 -2.04 1.18
CA GLN A 164 -5.63 -3.04 2.24
C GLN A 164 -4.27 -3.67 2.53
N ALA A 165 -3.47 -3.95 1.49
CA ALA A 165 -2.13 -4.50 1.64
C ALA A 165 -1.18 -3.53 2.35
N LYS A 166 -1.16 -2.25 1.96
CA LYS A 166 -0.33 -1.23 2.63
C LYS A 166 -0.75 -1.04 4.10
N GLN A 167 -2.04 -1.11 4.39
CA GLN A 167 -2.52 -1.06 5.78
C GLN A 167 -2.08 -2.28 6.61
N ALA A 168 -2.16 -3.48 6.02
CA ALA A 168 -1.71 -4.71 6.69
C ALA A 168 -0.19 -4.75 6.86
N ALA A 169 0.56 -4.13 5.95
CA ALA A 169 2.01 -4.11 5.97
C ALA A 169 2.62 -3.23 7.05
N GLY A 170 1.91 -2.21 7.51
CA GLY A 170 2.43 -1.25 8.48
C GLY A 170 3.56 -0.43 7.90
N ASP A 171 4.72 -0.43 8.55
CA ASP A 171 5.93 0.31 8.15
C ASP A 171 6.83 -0.48 7.17
N ARG A 172 6.45 -1.71 6.83
CA ARG A 172 7.15 -2.61 5.92
C ARG A 172 6.56 -2.57 4.51
N ASP A 173 7.28 -3.12 3.53
CA ASP A 173 6.89 -3.08 2.12
C ASP A 173 5.77 -4.08 1.79
N VAL A 174 5.02 -3.83 0.72
CA VAL A 174 4.09 -4.78 0.13
C VAL A 174 4.77 -5.47 -1.05
N THR A 175 4.85 -6.80 -1.01
CA THR A 175 5.40 -7.59 -2.11
C THR A 175 4.26 -8.20 -2.94
N CYS A 176 4.24 -7.92 -4.23
CA CYS A 176 3.35 -8.57 -5.18
C CYS A 176 4.05 -9.80 -5.78
N VAL A 177 3.71 -10.98 -5.28
CA VAL A 177 4.25 -12.29 -5.74
C VAL A 177 3.64 -12.72 -7.10
N GLY A 178 2.72 -11.93 -7.65
CA GLY A 178 2.14 -12.10 -8.98
C GLY A 178 0.70 -12.63 -8.94
N GLY A 179 0.20 -13.26 -10.00
CA GLY A 179 0.85 -13.52 -11.29
C GLY A 179 0.86 -12.31 -12.24
N GLY A 180 1.38 -12.52 -13.46
CA GLY A 180 1.54 -11.48 -14.48
C GLY A 180 0.28 -10.63 -14.71
N MET A 181 -0.92 -11.22 -14.66
CA MET A 181 -2.19 -10.48 -14.80
C MET A 181 -2.44 -9.44 -13.68
N LEU A 182 -2.05 -9.75 -12.45
CA LEU A 182 -2.15 -8.79 -11.34
C LEU A 182 -1.13 -7.67 -11.55
N ILE A 183 0.11 -8.01 -11.91
CA ILE A 183 1.16 -7.03 -12.19
C ILE A 183 0.75 -6.10 -13.34
N GLN A 184 0.18 -6.64 -14.43
CA GLN A 184 -0.39 -5.84 -15.52
C GLN A 184 -1.46 -4.85 -15.02
N SER A 185 -2.35 -5.30 -14.14
CA SER A 185 -3.41 -4.45 -13.59
C SER A 185 -2.85 -3.35 -12.69
N LEU A 186 -1.86 -3.68 -11.85
CA LEU A 186 -1.12 -2.71 -11.03
C LEU A 186 -0.38 -1.68 -11.88
N LEU A 187 0.25 -2.11 -12.98
CA LEU A 187 0.94 -1.23 -13.91
C LEU A 187 -0.03 -0.29 -14.63
N ARG A 188 -1.16 -0.81 -15.13
CA ARG A 188 -2.21 0.01 -15.78
C ARG A 188 -2.76 1.09 -14.86
N GLU A 189 -2.95 0.78 -13.58
CA GLU A 189 -3.42 1.76 -12.58
C GLU A 189 -2.29 2.59 -11.97
N SER A 190 -1.04 2.42 -12.42
CA SER A 190 0.14 3.14 -11.93
C SER A 190 0.31 3.05 -10.40
N LEU A 191 0.05 1.86 -9.84
CA LEU A 191 0.12 1.58 -8.41
C LEU A 191 1.46 1.01 -7.95
N VAL A 192 2.32 0.61 -8.90
CA VAL A 192 3.64 0.02 -8.62
C VAL A 192 4.63 1.12 -8.27
N ASP A 193 5.30 0.98 -7.11
CA ASP A 193 6.36 1.89 -6.69
C ASP A 193 7.74 1.39 -7.19
N GLU A 194 7.92 0.07 -7.23
CA GLU A 194 9.15 -0.59 -7.68
C GLU A 194 8.82 -1.85 -8.47
N LEU A 195 9.49 -2.05 -9.61
CA LEU A 195 9.32 -3.21 -10.48
C LEU A 195 10.60 -4.05 -10.50
N GLN A 196 10.52 -5.28 -9.98
CA GLN A 196 11.63 -6.24 -9.93
C GLN A 196 11.43 -7.37 -10.94
N ILE A 197 12.26 -7.43 -11.97
CA ILE A 197 12.17 -8.40 -13.05
C ILE A 197 13.39 -9.32 -13.02
N ASP A 198 13.16 -10.60 -12.74
CA ASP A 198 14.19 -11.61 -12.90
C ASP A 198 14.06 -12.26 -14.27
N ILE A 199 15.11 -12.19 -15.08
CA ILE A 199 15.17 -12.82 -16.39
C ILE A 199 15.86 -14.17 -16.25
N ALA A 200 15.10 -15.25 -16.45
CA ALA A 200 15.62 -16.61 -16.58
C ALA A 200 16.24 -16.81 -17.97
N PRO A 201 17.37 -17.54 -18.08
CA PRO A 201 18.07 -17.77 -19.35
C PRO A 201 17.38 -18.86 -20.21
N VAL A 202 16.09 -18.70 -20.44
CA VAL A 202 15.24 -19.61 -21.21
C VAL A 202 14.36 -18.81 -22.17
N ILE A 203 14.05 -19.38 -23.33
CA ILE A 203 13.06 -18.88 -24.27
C ILE A 203 11.86 -19.83 -24.22
N LEU A 204 10.66 -19.31 -23.93
CA LEU A 204 9.43 -20.11 -23.88
C LEU A 204 8.70 -20.15 -25.23
N GLY A 205 8.87 -19.13 -26.06
CA GLY A 205 8.28 -18.98 -27.39
C GLY A 205 6.80 -18.57 -27.38
N SER A 206 6.03 -18.99 -26.37
CA SER A 206 4.62 -18.63 -26.21
C SER A 206 4.14 -18.88 -24.77
N GLY A 207 3.02 -18.28 -24.40
CA GLY A 207 2.42 -18.40 -23.07
C GLY A 207 1.90 -17.09 -22.54
N LEU A 208 1.96 -16.91 -21.21
CA LEU A 208 1.49 -15.70 -20.55
C LEU A 208 2.58 -14.62 -20.56
N ARG A 209 2.38 -13.53 -21.29
CA ARG A 209 3.33 -12.40 -21.31
C ARG A 209 3.18 -11.56 -20.04
N LEU A 210 4.30 -11.07 -19.52
CA LEU A 210 4.26 -10.10 -18.41
C LEU A 210 3.68 -8.76 -18.88
N PHE A 211 4.24 -8.20 -19.94
CA PHE A 211 3.85 -6.89 -20.46
C PHE A 211 2.89 -7.06 -21.65
N GLU A 212 1.62 -7.27 -21.32
CA GLU A 212 0.53 -7.34 -22.29
C GLU A 212 -0.58 -6.37 -21.87
N ASN A 213 -1.09 -5.58 -22.82
CA ASN A 213 -2.10 -4.53 -22.55
C ASN A 213 -1.67 -3.52 -21.46
N VAL A 214 -0.38 -3.19 -21.39
CA VAL A 214 0.16 -2.15 -20.50
C VAL A 214 0.55 -0.93 -21.33
N ASP A 215 0.16 0.26 -20.88
CA ASP A 215 0.46 1.50 -21.58
C ASP A 215 1.96 1.80 -21.61
N GLN A 216 2.39 2.49 -22.67
CA GLN A 216 3.77 2.97 -22.79
C GLN A 216 4.15 3.84 -21.58
N ARG A 217 5.30 3.55 -20.98
CA ARG A 217 5.86 4.30 -19.86
C ARG A 217 7.37 4.26 -19.86
N LYS A 218 7.97 5.24 -19.20
CA LYS A 218 9.41 5.25 -18.95
C LYS A 218 9.67 4.65 -17.58
N LEU A 219 10.75 3.89 -17.49
CA LEU A 219 11.25 3.30 -16.26
C LEU A 219 12.69 3.75 -16.07
N LYS A 220 13.09 3.94 -14.82
CA LYS A 220 14.48 4.20 -14.43
C LYS A 220 15.05 2.91 -13.86
N LEU A 221 16.11 2.39 -14.47
CA LEU A 221 16.87 1.27 -13.92
C LEU A 221 17.60 1.75 -12.67
N THR A 222 17.39 1.07 -11.54
CA THR A 222 18.05 1.36 -10.26
C THR A 222 19.04 0.28 -9.86
N SER A 223 18.84 -0.97 -10.29
CA SER A 223 19.77 -2.06 -10.05
C SER A 223 19.74 -3.08 -11.19
N ALA A 224 20.90 -3.67 -11.48
CA ALA A 224 21.06 -4.78 -12.42
C ALA A 224 22.12 -5.75 -11.88
N THR A 225 21.72 -6.98 -11.58
CA THR A 225 22.56 -7.97 -10.91
C THR A 225 22.47 -9.32 -11.61
N SER A 226 23.62 -9.92 -11.93
CA SER A 226 23.65 -11.32 -12.34
C SER A 226 23.54 -12.23 -11.11
N LEU A 227 22.62 -13.17 -11.15
CA LEU A 227 22.39 -14.18 -10.12
C LEU A 227 22.97 -15.53 -10.56
N ALA A 228 22.99 -16.50 -9.63
CA ALA A 228 23.29 -17.89 -9.96
C ALA A 228 22.35 -18.43 -11.06
N GLY A 229 22.76 -19.52 -11.72
CA GLY A 229 21.97 -20.12 -12.79
C GLY A 229 21.91 -19.30 -14.10
N GLY A 230 22.67 -18.21 -14.22
CA GLY A 230 22.69 -17.35 -15.42
C GLY A 230 21.51 -16.37 -15.49
N ARG A 231 20.80 -16.18 -14.38
CA ARG A 231 19.71 -15.22 -14.26
C ARG A 231 20.22 -13.78 -14.16
N THR A 232 19.39 -12.84 -14.59
CA THR A 232 19.63 -11.40 -14.39
C THR A 232 18.45 -10.79 -13.67
N SER A 233 18.69 -10.20 -12.50
CA SER A 233 17.70 -9.43 -11.74
C SER A 233 17.81 -7.96 -12.08
N LEU A 234 16.69 -7.33 -12.42
CA LEU A 234 16.59 -5.93 -12.80
C LEU A 234 15.57 -5.23 -11.91
N VAL A 235 15.95 -4.10 -11.32
CA VAL A 235 15.06 -3.29 -10.48
C VAL A 235 14.83 -1.96 -11.16
N TYR A 236 13.57 -1.57 -11.27
CA TYR A 236 13.13 -0.34 -11.91
C TYR A 236 12.20 0.48 -11.01
N GLU A 237 12.29 1.79 -11.13
CA GLU A 237 11.30 2.74 -10.62
C GLU A 237 10.51 3.33 -11.79
N PRO A 238 9.17 3.37 -11.73
CA PRO A 238 8.38 4.15 -12.68
C PRO A 238 8.72 5.65 -12.62
N LEU A 239 8.75 6.31 -13.79
CA LEU A 239 9.01 7.75 -13.94
C LEU A 239 7.73 8.57 -14.10
#